data_AF-A0A433JFE2-F1
#
_entry.id   AF-A0A433JFE2-F1
#
_cell.length_a   1.000
_cell.length_b   1.000
_cell.length_c   1.000
_cell.angle_alpha   90.00
_cell.angle_beta   90.00
_cell.angle_gamma   90.00
#
_symmetry.space_group_name_H-M   'P 1'
#
loop_
_entity.id
_entity.type
_entity.pdbx_description
1 polymer ?
#
loop_
_entity_poly.entity_id
_entity_poly.type
_entity_poly.pdbx_seq_one_letter_code
_entity_poly.pdbx_strand_id
1 'polypeptide(L)'
;MPPAARLGDMIKQDAPHCHAPIHPPALVPAPAPHPGLPLAIMLGSPTVLIGKMPAARVTDISAPCMLPGCVPAGPGMIAKGSATVLINNLPAARINDMTAHVSCVAPIPGPVGKVLPPGCPTVIIGG
;
A
#
# COMPACT_ATOMS: atom_id res chain seq x y z
N MET A 1 -18.05 5.36 8.18
CA MET A 1 -16.66 5.27 8.66
C MET A 1 -16.11 3.91 8.24
N PRO A 2 -14.93 3.84 7.62
CA PRO A 2 -14.39 2.58 7.10
C PRO A 2 -13.80 1.68 8.21
N PRO A 3 -13.75 0.35 8.00
CA PRO A 3 -13.00 -0.57 8.85
C PRO A 3 -11.53 -0.19 8.96
N ALA A 4 -10.94 -0.46 10.11
CA ALA A 4 -9.52 -0.29 10.37
C ALA A 4 -8.69 -1.31 9.59
N ALA A 5 -7.51 -0.88 9.12
CA ALA A 5 -6.54 -1.75 8.49
C ALA A 5 -5.54 -2.30 9.53
N ARG A 6 -4.99 -3.47 9.23
CA ARG A 6 -4.04 -4.19 10.08
C ARG A 6 -3.02 -4.94 9.23
N LEU A 7 -1.95 -5.40 9.89
CA LEU A 7 -0.95 -6.28 9.30
C LEU A 7 -1.65 -7.42 8.56
N GLY A 8 -1.22 -7.74 7.34
CA GLY A 8 -1.80 -8.79 6.52
C GLY A 8 -3.06 -8.40 5.73
N ASP A 9 -3.63 -7.20 5.92
CA ASP A 9 -4.61 -6.67 4.95
C ASP A 9 -3.89 -6.28 3.64
N MET A 10 -4.64 -6.14 2.55
CA MET A 10 -4.06 -5.94 1.22
C MET A 10 -4.06 -4.46 0.82
N ILE A 11 -3.04 -4.04 0.09
CA ILE A 11 -3.06 -2.81 -0.71
C ILE A 11 -2.96 -3.15 -2.19
N LYS A 12 -3.48 -2.29 -3.07
CA LYS A 12 -3.38 -2.49 -4.52
C LYS A 12 -3.32 -1.14 -5.25
N GLN A 13 -2.50 -1.06 -6.29
CA GLN A 13 -2.45 0.11 -7.18
C GLN A 13 -3.73 0.26 -7.99
N ASP A 14 -4.12 1.50 -8.22
CA ASP A 14 -5.37 1.84 -8.92
C ASP A 14 -5.24 1.70 -10.43
N ALA A 15 -4.02 1.77 -10.98
CA ALA A 15 -3.73 1.70 -12.41
C ALA A 15 -2.60 0.72 -12.73
N PRO A 16 -2.52 0.25 -14.00
CA PRO A 16 -1.34 -0.46 -14.48
C PRO A 16 -0.07 0.38 -14.29
N HIS A 17 1.03 -0.30 -14.00
CA HIS A 17 2.32 0.32 -13.73
C HIS A 17 3.45 -0.59 -14.24
N CYS A 18 4.66 -0.04 -14.32
CA CYS A 18 5.88 -0.79 -14.60
C CYS A 18 7.00 -0.35 -13.64
N HIS A 19 8.16 -0.99 -13.76
CA HIS A 19 9.39 -0.62 -13.07
C HIS A 19 10.50 -0.44 -14.12
N ALA A 20 10.43 0.64 -14.91
CA ALA A 20 11.40 0.91 -15.96
C ALA A 20 12.29 2.11 -15.59
N PRO A 21 13.61 2.06 -15.86
CA PRO A 21 14.43 3.26 -15.92
C PRO A 21 13.92 4.12 -17.07
N ILE A 22 13.27 5.24 -16.73
CA ILE A 22 12.92 6.25 -17.72
C ILE A 22 14.25 6.97 -18.03
N HIS A 23 14.91 6.52 -19.09
CA HIS A 23 16.17 7.00 -19.69
C HIS A 23 17.51 6.47 -19.15
N PRO A 24 18.40 5.94 -20.03
CA PRO A 24 18.14 5.53 -21.43
C PRO A 24 17.25 4.28 -21.51
N PRO A 25 16.65 3.94 -22.66
CA PRO A 25 15.88 2.71 -22.81
C PRO A 25 16.74 1.50 -22.40
N ALA A 26 16.26 0.72 -21.43
CA ALA A 26 16.93 -0.53 -21.08
C ALA A 26 17.03 -1.41 -22.34
N LEU A 27 18.23 -1.94 -22.59
CA LEU A 27 18.43 -2.99 -23.58
C LEU A 27 17.48 -4.14 -23.22
N VAL A 28 16.74 -4.60 -24.22
CA VAL A 28 15.62 -5.54 -24.12
C VAL A 28 15.89 -6.74 -23.19
N PRO A 29 14.87 -7.23 -22.45
CA PRO A 29 13.45 -6.84 -22.53
C PRO A 29 13.10 -5.59 -21.71
N ALA A 30 12.40 -4.63 -22.32
CA ALA A 30 11.85 -3.49 -21.61
C ALA A 30 10.72 -3.96 -20.66
N PRO A 31 10.68 -3.50 -19.38
CA PRO A 31 9.60 -3.85 -18.45
C PRO A 31 8.23 -3.42 -19.01
N ALA A 32 7.34 -4.38 -19.21
CA ALA A 32 5.97 -4.12 -19.68
C ALA A 32 5.06 -3.74 -18.49
N PRO A 33 4.14 -2.77 -18.67
CA PRO A 33 3.13 -2.48 -17.66
C PRO A 33 2.26 -3.70 -17.35
N HIS A 34 1.92 -3.90 -16.09
CA HIS A 34 0.98 -4.92 -15.66
C HIS A 34 -0.08 -4.33 -14.70
N PRO A 35 -1.22 -5.02 -14.52
CA PRO A 35 -2.23 -4.61 -13.53
C PRO A 35 -1.66 -4.61 -12.11
N GLY A 36 -2.20 -3.73 -11.25
CA GLY A 36 -1.89 -3.77 -9.82
C GLY A 36 -2.21 -5.14 -9.20
N LEU A 37 -1.34 -5.60 -8.30
CA LEU A 37 -1.55 -6.82 -7.54
C LEU A 37 -1.89 -6.48 -6.09
N PRO A 38 -2.75 -7.26 -5.41
CA PRO A 38 -2.89 -7.18 -3.97
C PRO A 38 -1.57 -7.56 -3.28
N LEU A 39 -1.03 -6.65 -2.47
CA LEU A 39 0.19 -6.83 -1.70
C LEU A 39 -0.15 -6.71 -0.21
N ALA A 40 0.25 -7.70 0.58
CA ALA A 40 -0.02 -7.73 2.01
C ALA A 40 0.74 -6.63 2.73
N ILE A 41 0.10 -5.93 3.68
CA ILE A 41 0.76 -5.04 4.63
C ILE A 41 1.67 -5.88 5.55
N MET A 42 2.96 -5.55 5.61
CA MET A 42 3.97 -6.32 6.34
C MET A 42 4.51 -5.60 7.57
N LEU A 43 4.24 -4.31 7.71
CA LEU A 43 4.53 -3.55 8.94
C LEU A 43 3.23 -3.12 9.62
N GLY A 44 3.32 -2.89 10.93
CA GLY A 44 2.22 -2.42 11.74
C GLY A 44 2.70 -1.85 13.07
N SER A 45 1.76 -1.44 13.91
CA SER A 45 2.03 -0.98 15.26
C SER A 45 2.74 -2.05 16.11
N PRO A 46 3.81 -1.71 16.83
CA PRO A 46 4.46 -2.65 17.74
C PRO A 46 3.66 -2.94 19.02
N THR A 47 2.67 -2.11 19.36
CA THR A 47 1.99 -2.19 20.68
C THR A 47 0.46 -2.18 20.62
N VAL A 48 -0.13 -1.83 19.48
CA VAL A 48 -1.59 -1.75 19.32
C VAL A 48 -2.07 -2.81 18.36
N LEU A 49 -3.00 -3.64 18.84
CA LEU A 49 -3.60 -4.72 18.06
C LEU A 49 -5.05 -4.36 17.67
N ILE A 50 -5.41 -4.66 16.42
CA ILE A 50 -6.76 -4.60 15.89
C ILE A 50 -7.16 -6.00 15.41
N GLY A 51 -8.23 -6.55 16.00
CA GLY A 51 -8.65 -7.92 15.72
C GLY A 51 -7.58 -8.98 16.01
N LYS A 52 -6.70 -8.75 17.00
CA LYS A 52 -5.53 -9.58 17.35
C LYS A 52 -4.35 -9.53 16.36
N MET A 53 -4.29 -8.55 15.45
CA MET A 53 -3.14 -8.35 14.57
C MET A 53 -2.63 -6.90 14.71
N PRO A 54 -1.33 -6.62 14.51
CA PRO A 54 -0.78 -5.27 14.59
C PRO A 54 -1.58 -4.28 13.73
N ALA A 55 -1.95 -3.14 14.32
CA ALA A 55 -2.73 -2.11 13.61
C ALA A 55 -1.89 -1.41 12.54
N ALA A 56 -2.43 -1.21 11.35
CA ALA A 56 -1.74 -0.50 10.27
C ALA A 56 -1.92 1.02 10.40
N ARG A 57 -0.90 1.76 9.97
CA ARG A 57 -0.79 3.21 10.12
C ARG A 57 -0.15 3.82 8.88
N VAL A 58 -0.21 5.14 8.77
CA VAL A 58 0.62 5.86 7.79
C VAL A 58 2.09 5.48 7.98
N THR A 59 2.82 5.34 6.87
CA THR A 59 4.20 4.83 6.73
C THR A 59 4.39 3.33 6.84
N ASP A 60 3.40 2.56 7.30
CA ASP A 60 3.49 1.10 7.23
C ASP A 60 3.44 0.67 5.73
N ILE A 61 4.22 -0.37 5.40
CA ILE A 61 4.48 -0.77 4.02
C ILE A 61 3.98 -2.18 3.72
N SER A 62 3.70 -2.45 2.44
CA SER A 62 3.38 -3.80 1.96
C SER A 62 4.62 -4.66 1.71
N ALA A 63 4.37 -5.92 1.36
CA ALA A 63 5.33 -6.73 0.65
C ALA A 63 5.66 -6.07 -0.72
N PRO A 64 6.87 -6.25 -1.24
CA PRO A 64 7.21 -5.81 -2.59
C PRO A 64 6.46 -6.64 -3.64
N CYS A 65 6.24 -6.05 -4.82
CA CYS A 65 5.74 -6.80 -5.97
C CYS A 65 6.81 -7.78 -6.48
N MET A 66 6.57 -9.09 -6.40
CA MET A 66 7.55 -10.13 -6.75
C MET A 66 7.41 -10.67 -8.19
N LEU A 67 6.74 -9.95 -9.08
CA LEU A 67 6.69 -10.37 -10.48
C LEU A 67 8.10 -10.28 -11.10
N PRO A 68 8.52 -11.25 -11.95
CA PRO A 68 9.86 -11.24 -12.54
C PRO A 68 10.24 -9.94 -13.28
N GLY A 69 9.25 -9.25 -13.87
CA GLY A 69 9.44 -7.97 -14.56
C GLY A 69 9.41 -6.73 -13.65
N CYS A 70 9.18 -6.89 -12.34
CA CYS A 70 9.19 -5.82 -11.36
C CYS A 70 10.58 -5.70 -10.74
N VAL A 71 11.48 -4.98 -11.41
CA VAL A 71 12.82 -4.70 -10.88
C VAL A 71 13.03 -3.19 -10.90
N PRO A 72 13.31 -2.54 -9.75
CA PRO A 72 13.76 -3.10 -8.48
C PRO A 72 12.67 -3.69 -7.57
N ALA A 73 11.40 -3.73 -8.03
CA ALA A 73 10.22 -3.89 -7.19
C ALA A 73 10.13 -2.79 -6.12
N GLY A 74 9.05 -2.79 -5.37
CA GLY A 74 9.01 -2.07 -4.11
C GLY A 74 7.66 -2.20 -3.45
N PRO A 75 7.60 -1.86 -2.16
CA PRO A 75 6.37 -1.90 -1.43
C PRO A 75 5.52 -0.68 -1.75
N GLY A 76 4.21 -0.80 -1.57
CA GLY A 76 3.37 0.37 -1.38
C GLY A 76 3.40 0.80 0.07
N MET A 77 3.44 2.10 0.30
CA MET A 77 3.38 2.72 1.62
C MET A 77 1.99 3.31 1.83
N ILE A 78 1.41 3.15 3.01
CA ILE A 78 0.19 3.84 3.38
C ILE A 78 0.50 5.34 3.53
N ALA A 79 -0.07 6.14 2.64
CA ALA A 79 0.23 7.57 2.50
C ALA A 79 -0.82 8.47 3.18
N LYS A 80 -2.02 7.95 3.43
CA LYS A 80 -3.11 8.64 4.13
C LYS A 80 -3.68 7.76 5.23
N GLY A 81 -4.19 8.37 6.29
CA GLY A 81 -4.86 7.72 7.41
C GLY A 81 -6.00 8.58 7.94
N SER A 82 -6.49 8.23 9.13
CA SER A 82 -7.44 9.06 9.89
C SER A 82 -6.83 10.41 10.29
N ALA A 83 -7.60 11.49 10.17
CA ALA A 83 -7.19 12.82 10.61
C ALA A 83 -7.25 13.00 12.15
N THR A 84 -7.98 12.12 12.85
CA THR A 84 -8.28 12.31 14.29
C THR A 84 -7.87 11.11 15.15
N VAL A 85 -7.70 9.92 14.57
CA VAL A 85 -7.31 8.72 15.29
C VAL A 85 -5.85 8.40 15.01
N LEU A 86 -5.04 8.48 16.07
CA LEU A 86 -3.63 8.16 16.03
C LEU A 86 -3.35 6.82 16.72
N ILE A 87 -2.44 6.04 16.15
CA ILE A 87 -1.89 4.81 16.75
C ILE A 87 -0.38 4.97 16.80
N ASN A 88 0.18 4.99 18.01
CA ASN A 88 1.57 5.38 18.27
C ASN A 88 1.97 6.69 17.56
N ASN A 89 1.15 7.73 17.71
CA ASN A 89 1.37 9.06 17.13
C ASN A 89 1.37 9.13 15.60
N LEU A 90 0.97 8.06 14.90
CA LEU A 90 0.78 8.05 13.45
C LEU A 90 -0.70 7.90 13.11
N PRO A 91 -1.20 8.55 12.06
CA PRO A 91 -2.58 8.36 11.59
C PRO A 91 -2.92 6.88 11.37
N ALA A 92 -4.04 6.43 11.94
CA ALA A 92 -4.50 5.06 11.80
C ALA A 92 -4.97 4.79 10.37
N ALA A 93 -4.57 3.67 9.78
CA ALA A 93 -4.95 3.29 8.43
C ALA A 93 -6.31 2.58 8.41
N ARG A 94 -7.03 2.75 7.30
CA ARG A 94 -8.40 2.29 7.10
C ARG A 94 -8.60 1.82 5.67
N ILE A 95 -9.71 1.13 5.44
CA ILE A 95 -10.12 0.79 4.07
C ILE A 95 -10.28 2.05 3.23
N ASN A 96 -9.80 1.97 1.99
CA ASN A 96 -9.71 3.05 1.00
C ASN A 96 -8.75 4.19 1.34
N ASP A 97 -7.93 4.07 2.38
CA ASP A 97 -6.84 5.03 2.55
C ASP A 97 -5.82 4.89 1.41
N MET A 98 -5.30 6.04 0.96
CA MET A 98 -4.40 6.15 -0.18
C MET A 98 -3.05 5.50 0.14
N THR A 99 -2.51 4.74 -0.81
CA THR A 99 -1.15 4.20 -0.75
C THR A 99 -0.29 4.79 -1.88
N ALA A 100 0.99 5.02 -1.61
CA ALA A 100 1.99 5.48 -2.56
C ALA A 100 2.95 4.35 -2.92
N HIS A 101 3.21 4.14 -4.21
CA HIS A 101 4.04 3.04 -4.71
C HIS A 101 5.26 3.62 -5.45
N VAL A 102 6.10 4.36 -4.72
CA VAL A 102 7.13 5.25 -5.29
C VAL A 102 8.25 4.55 -6.06
N SER A 103 8.40 3.22 -5.92
CA SER A 103 9.30 2.40 -6.73
C SER A 103 8.77 2.16 -8.15
N CYS A 104 7.48 2.38 -8.37
CA CYS A 104 6.80 2.11 -9.63
C CYS A 104 6.79 3.35 -10.53
N VAL A 105 6.47 3.14 -11.80
CA VAL A 105 6.14 4.18 -12.77
C VAL A 105 4.73 3.92 -13.28
N ALA A 106 3.85 4.91 -13.22
CA ALA A 106 2.48 4.83 -13.72
C ALA A 106 2.03 6.15 -14.34
N PRO A 107 0.99 6.16 -15.20
CA PRO A 107 0.39 7.39 -15.69
C PRO A 107 -0.11 8.29 -14.54
N ILE A 108 -0.05 9.62 -14.74
CA ILE A 108 -0.56 10.61 -13.79
C ILE A 108 -2.04 10.32 -13.49
N PRO A 109 -2.49 10.34 -12.22
CA PRO A 109 -1.78 10.79 -11.00
C PRO A 109 -1.05 9.67 -10.23
N GLY A 110 -0.77 8.53 -10.85
CA GLY A 110 -0.08 7.39 -10.23
C GLY A 110 1.43 7.57 -10.07
N PRO A 111 2.12 6.62 -9.40
CA PRO A 111 1.60 5.33 -8.93
C PRO A 111 1.00 5.39 -7.50
N VAL A 112 -0.34 5.40 -7.44
CA VAL A 112 -1.11 5.37 -6.20
C VAL A 112 -2.00 4.14 -6.14
N GLY A 113 -2.44 3.81 -4.95
CA GLY A 113 -3.36 2.72 -4.70
C GLY A 113 -4.27 2.97 -3.50
N LYS A 114 -4.87 1.89 -3.03
CA LYS A 114 -5.75 1.88 -1.86
C LYS A 114 -5.49 0.67 -0.97
N VAL A 115 -5.76 0.84 0.32
CA VAL A 115 -6.01 -0.29 1.22
C VAL A 115 -7.33 -0.95 0.83
N LEU A 116 -7.29 -2.24 0.55
CA LEU A 116 -8.42 -3.02 0.08
C LEU A 116 -9.28 -3.56 1.24
N PRO A 117 -10.60 -3.71 1.03
CA PRO A 117 -11.46 -4.41 1.97
C PRO A 117 -11.00 -5.88 2.19
N PRO A 118 -11.39 -6.52 3.31
CA PRO A 118 -12.41 -6.07 4.28
C PRO A 118 -11.88 -5.28 5.49
N GLY A 119 -10.57 -5.32 5.75
CA GLY A 119 -10.01 -4.79 6.99
C GLY A 119 -10.55 -5.54 8.22
N CYS A 120 -10.57 -4.89 9.38
CA CYS A 120 -11.16 -5.45 10.59
C CYS A 120 -12.65 -5.10 10.71
N PRO A 121 -13.58 -6.05 10.53
CA PRO A 121 -15.02 -5.75 10.48
C PRO A 121 -15.59 -5.25 11.81
N THR A 122 -14.89 -5.48 12.92
CA THR A 122 -15.33 -5.10 14.27
C THR A 122 -14.76 -3.78 14.77
N VAL A 123 -13.81 -3.18 14.04
CA VAL A 123 -13.15 -1.93 14.44
C VAL A 123 -13.31 -0.91 13.33
N ILE A 124 -14.08 0.13 13.61
CA ILE A 124 -14.39 1.21 12.68
C ILE A 124 -13.66 2.48 13.14
N ILE A 125 -12.90 3.11 12.24
CA ILE A 125 -12.11 4.30 12.55
C ILE A 125 -12.68 5.52 11.79
N GLY A 126 -13.04 6.56 12.55
CA GLY A 126 -13.54 7.83 12.02
C GLY A 126 -12.46 8.82 11.59
N GLY A 127 -12.86 10.08 11.37
CA GLY A 127 -11.99 11.16 10.90
C GLY A 127 -11.46 10.93 9.50
#